data_AF-A0A843A0F2-F1
#
_entry.id   AF-A0A843A0F2-F1
#
_cell.length_a   1.000
_cell.length_b   1.000
_cell.length_c   1.000
_cell.angle_alpha   90.00
_cell.angle_beta   90.00
_cell.angle_gamma   90.00
#
_symmetry.space_group_name_H-M   'P 1'
#
loop_
_entity.id
_entity.type
_entity.pdbx_description
1 polymer ?
#
loop_
_entity_poly.entity_id
_entity_poly.type
_entity_poly.pdbx_seq_one_letter_code
_entity_poly.pdbx_strand_id
1 'polypeptide(L)'
;YNYTKLAIPDLNQVRVYSSNRNTSGFVPEAKDIAAAITQGAGFVDFEGHGSPLSWATHWNDGSWNSGIVITEFWRIRNGEKQPVVVIGGCHNAMYNISILPAMKDKSGATYFTYGLPGPVCFSWWLVIKPYGGAIASTGCTGYGMGYEGNPVSLSGELESNFFYEIGHGSTNLAQAHSRAIQKFIAEEEIGQIEAFCITNWALLGDPSLMLGGYSS
;
A
#
# COMPACT_ATOMS: atom_id res chain seq x y z
N TYR A 1 7.13 -4.85 -10.79
CA TYR A 1 7.61 -4.08 -11.96
C TYR A 1 7.66 -4.90 -13.26
N ASN A 2 8.53 -5.91 -13.39
CA ASN A 2 8.73 -6.62 -14.67
C ASN A 2 7.46 -7.27 -15.22
N TYR A 3 6.63 -7.89 -14.37
CA TYR A 3 5.36 -8.47 -14.83
C TYR A 3 4.38 -7.41 -15.31
N THR A 4 4.24 -6.29 -14.59
CA THR A 4 3.36 -5.18 -14.99
C THR A 4 3.75 -4.60 -16.36
N LYS A 5 5.03 -4.64 -16.73
CA LYS A 5 5.50 -4.21 -18.07
C LYS A 5 4.92 -5.04 -19.22
N LEU A 6 4.49 -6.28 -18.96
CA LEU A 6 3.83 -7.11 -19.98
C LEU A 6 2.51 -6.49 -20.43
N ALA A 7 1.79 -5.84 -19.52
CA ALA A 7 0.56 -5.11 -19.82
C ALA A 7 0.80 -3.63 -20.17
N ILE A 8 1.87 -3.03 -19.63
CA ILE A 8 2.20 -1.61 -19.82
C ILE A 8 3.67 -1.48 -20.27
N PRO A 9 3.98 -1.67 -21.56
CA PRO A 9 5.37 -1.71 -22.04
C PRO A 9 6.18 -0.44 -21.74
N ASP A 10 5.51 0.72 -21.76
CA ASP A 10 6.10 2.04 -21.49
C ASP A 10 6.15 2.40 -20.00
N LEU A 11 5.81 1.47 -19.10
CA LEU A 11 5.91 1.68 -17.66
C LEU A 11 7.37 1.97 -17.28
N ASN A 12 7.55 3.04 -16.52
CA ASN A 12 8.82 3.49 -15.95
C ASN A 12 8.75 3.47 -14.43
N GLN A 13 9.83 3.05 -13.78
CA GLN A 13 9.93 3.01 -12.32
C GLN A 13 10.54 4.30 -11.77
N VAL A 14 9.81 4.99 -10.90
CA VAL A 14 10.37 6.03 -10.02
C VAL A 14 10.75 5.37 -8.70
N ARG A 15 12.02 5.45 -8.30
CA ARG A 15 12.54 4.79 -7.09
C ARG A 15 12.59 5.79 -5.93
N VAL A 16 11.75 5.57 -4.93
CA VAL A 16 11.74 6.28 -3.65
C VAL A 16 12.34 5.34 -2.59
N TYR A 17 13.65 5.09 -2.69
CA TYR A 17 14.30 3.96 -2.02
C TYR A 17 15.25 4.41 -0.92
N SER A 18 15.34 3.64 0.16
CA SER A 18 16.24 3.91 1.29
C SER A 18 17.72 3.97 0.89
N SER A 19 18.11 3.27 -0.18
CA SER A 19 19.47 3.32 -0.73
C SER A 19 19.83 4.65 -1.38
N ASN A 20 18.86 5.55 -1.59
CA ASN A 20 19.10 6.89 -2.14
C ASN A 20 19.56 7.91 -1.09
N ARG A 21 19.71 7.54 0.20
CA ARG A 21 20.02 8.46 1.32
C ARG A 21 21.19 9.42 1.06
N ASN A 22 22.19 8.98 0.30
CA ASN A 22 23.39 9.76 -0.03
C ASN A 22 23.50 10.05 -1.54
N THR A 23 22.38 10.05 -2.26
CA THR A 23 22.31 10.35 -3.69
C THR A 23 21.37 11.54 -3.93
N SER A 24 21.14 11.91 -5.19
CA SER A 24 20.14 12.91 -5.57
C SER A 24 18.74 12.33 -5.82
N GLY A 25 18.55 11.03 -5.56
CA GLY A 25 17.27 10.34 -5.77
C GLY A 25 16.29 10.58 -4.62
N PHE A 26 15.01 10.28 -4.86
CA PHE A 26 13.99 10.35 -3.81
C PHE A 26 14.24 9.32 -2.71
N VAL A 27 14.09 9.74 -1.45
CA VAL A 27 14.17 8.87 -0.28
C VAL A 27 12.77 8.62 0.31
N PRO A 28 12.54 7.56 1.10
CA PRO A 28 11.24 7.24 1.65
C PRO A 28 10.90 8.12 2.86
N GLU A 29 10.98 9.43 2.68
CA GLU A 29 10.54 10.45 3.63
C GLU A 29 9.33 11.20 3.08
N ALA A 30 8.48 11.73 3.97
CA ALA A 30 7.20 12.33 3.62
C ALA A 30 7.26 13.35 2.48
N LYS A 31 8.30 14.19 2.43
CA LYS A 31 8.50 15.18 1.36
C LYS A 31 8.66 14.51 0.00
N ASP A 32 9.52 13.51 -0.08
CA ASP A 32 9.93 12.87 -1.33
C ASP A 32 8.90 11.84 -1.79
N ILE A 33 8.28 11.11 -0.87
CA ILE A 33 7.10 10.29 -1.13
C ILE A 33 5.99 11.16 -1.74
N ALA A 34 5.64 12.27 -1.08
CA ALA A 34 4.59 13.15 -1.58
C ALA A 34 4.97 13.81 -2.92
N ALA A 35 6.23 14.18 -3.10
CA ALA A 35 6.72 14.76 -4.35
C ALA A 35 6.64 13.76 -5.52
N ALA A 36 7.04 12.50 -5.31
CA ALA A 36 6.95 11.44 -6.31
C ALA A 36 5.50 11.16 -6.70
N ILE A 37 4.59 11.01 -5.74
CA ILE A 37 3.15 10.81 -6.01
C ILE A 37 2.57 12.02 -6.75
N THR A 38 2.96 13.24 -6.36
CA THR A 38 2.47 14.50 -6.96
C THR A 38 2.83 14.64 -8.45
N GLN A 39 3.93 14.03 -8.91
CA GLN A 39 4.27 14.02 -10.35
C GLN A 39 3.23 13.24 -11.19
N GLY A 40 2.54 12.30 -10.55
CA GLY A 40 1.58 11.38 -11.16
C GLY A 40 2.20 9.99 -11.35
N ALA A 41 1.42 8.97 -11.00
CA ALA A 41 1.80 7.57 -11.18
C ALA A 41 0.55 6.75 -11.52
N GLY A 42 0.73 5.64 -12.25
CA GLY A 42 -0.34 4.64 -12.41
C GLY A 42 -0.46 3.75 -11.17
N PHE A 43 0.68 3.39 -10.59
CA PHE A 43 0.77 2.59 -9.38
C PHE A 43 1.79 3.18 -8.42
N VAL A 44 1.54 3.01 -7.12
CA VAL A 44 2.51 3.29 -6.05
C VAL A 44 2.57 2.04 -5.17
N ASP A 45 3.77 1.67 -4.79
CA ASP A 45 4.06 0.46 -4.03
C ASP A 45 4.85 0.84 -2.78
N PHE A 46 4.31 0.52 -1.61
CA PHE A 46 4.90 0.79 -0.31
C PHE A 46 5.29 -0.52 0.36
N GLU A 47 6.57 -0.75 0.61
CA GLU A 47 7.07 -1.99 1.25
C GLU A 47 7.85 -1.69 2.54
N GLY A 48 7.24 -1.97 3.70
CA GLY A 48 7.80 -1.54 4.98
C GLY A 48 6.90 -1.82 6.19
N HIS A 49 6.95 -0.92 7.16
CA HIS A 49 6.20 -1.00 8.42
C HIS A 49 5.01 -0.06 8.42
N GLY A 50 3.89 -0.54 8.96
CA GLY A 50 2.63 0.17 8.97
C GLY A 50 2.05 0.37 10.37
N SER A 51 1.27 1.43 10.50
CA SER A 51 0.23 1.59 11.50
C SER A 51 -1.03 2.14 10.83
N PRO A 52 -2.18 2.22 11.52
CA PRO A 52 -3.35 2.85 10.94
C PRO A 52 -3.14 4.30 10.50
N LEU A 53 -2.15 5.02 11.04
CA LEU A 53 -1.94 6.45 10.77
C LEU A 53 -0.60 6.76 10.09
N SER A 54 0.23 5.75 9.81
CA SER A 54 1.57 5.96 9.29
C SER A 54 2.08 4.78 8.49
N TRP A 55 3.07 5.07 7.66
CA TRP A 55 3.92 4.07 7.04
C TRP A 55 5.37 4.53 7.18
N ALA A 56 6.28 3.59 7.45
CA ALA A 56 7.70 3.83 7.73
C ALA A 56 8.55 2.68 7.18
N THR A 57 9.87 2.88 7.10
CA THR A 57 10.79 1.83 6.66
C THR A 57 12.16 2.00 7.32
N HIS A 58 13.13 1.18 6.93
CA HIS A 58 14.51 1.28 7.40
C HIS A 58 15.41 1.87 6.32
N TRP A 59 16.40 2.64 6.76
CA TRP A 59 17.58 2.95 5.96
C TRP A 59 18.38 1.68 5.66
N ASN A 60 19.25 1.72 4.64
CA ASN A 60 20.05 0.56 4.25
C ASN A 60 21.07 0.11 5.33
N ASP A 61 21.34 0.96 6.33
CA ASP A 61 22.15 0.65 7.51
C ASP A 61 21.33 0.04 8.67
N GLY A 62 20.04 -0.22 8.46
CA GLY A 62 19.12 -0.77 9.44
C GLY A 62 18.54 0.25 10.42
N SER A 63 18.92 1.54 10.35
CA SER A 63 18.31 2.58 11.19
C SER A 63 16.92 2.99 10.70
N TRP A 64 16.05 3.45 11.59
CA TRP A 64 14.68 3.83 11.24
C TRP A 64 14.62 5.06 10.33
N ASN A 65 13.74 5.00 9.32
CA ASN A 65 13.24 6.13 8.55
C ASN A 65 11.76 6.36 8.91
N SER A 66 11.38 7.61 9.16
CA SER A 66 10.03 7.99 9.58
C SER A 66 8.93 7.80 8.54
N GLY A 67 9.25 7.69 7.25
CA GLY A 67 8.25 7.51 6.20
C GLY A 67 7.29 8.70 6.08
N ILE A 68 5.99 8.42 6.08
CA ILE A 68 4.91 9.40 5.95
C ILE A 68 3.75 9.08 6.90
N VAL A 69 3.16 10.13 7.48
CA VAL A 69 1.96 10.03 8.32
C VAL A 69 0.74 10.64 7.63
N ILE A 70 -0.47 10.23 8.03
CA ILE A 70 -1.72 10.71 7.39
C ILE A 70 -1.90 12.24 7.47
N THR A 71 -1.31 12.90 8.48
CA THR A 71 -1.34 14.36 8.65
C THR A 71 -0.42 15.07 7.67
N GLU A 72 0.37 14.35 6.87
CA GLU A 72 1.22 14.89 5.82
C GLU A 72 0.66 14.66 4.41
N PHE A 73 -0.48 13.97 4.28
CA PHE A 73 -1.09 13.73 2.97
C PHE A 73 -1.50 15.03 2.26
N TRP A 74 -1.65 16.16 2.95
CA TRP A 74 -1.84 17.48 2.32
C TRP A 74 -0.71 17.88 1.37
N ARG A 75 0.48 17.26 1.49
CA ARG A 75 1.61 17.44 0.58
C ARG A 75 1.36 16.77 -0.78
N ILE A 76 0.50 15.76 -0.86
CA ILE A 76 0.15 15.04 -2.10
C ILE A 76 -0.83 15.90 -2.91
N ARG A 77 -0.40 16.35 -4.10
CA ARG A 77 -1.14 17.31 -4.94
C ARG A 77 -1.19 16.86 -6.40
N ASN A 78 -1.55 15.60 -6.63
CA ASN A 78 -1.58 14.96 -7.95
C ASN A 78 -2.87 15.20 -8.76
N GLY A 79 -3.89 15.86 -8.21
CA GLY A 79 -5.13 16.17 -8.95
C GLY A 79 -5.76 14.91 -9.55
N GLU A 80 -5.97 14.91 -10.86
CA GLU A 80 -6.55 13.77 -11.62
C GLU A 80 -5.54 12.65 -11.94
N LYS A 81 -4.30 12.73 -11.46
CA LYS A 81 -3.24 11.72 -11.67
C LYS A 81 -3.17 10.74 -10.49
N GLN A 82 -4.30 10.16 -10.14
CA GLN A 82 -4.45 9.31 -8.95
C GLN A 82 -3.99 7.87 -9.23
N PRO A 83 -2.98 7.35 -8.49
CA PRO A 83 -2.53 5.97 -8.63
C PRO A 83 -3.45 4.99 -7.91
N VAL A 84 -3.32 3.72 -8.29
CA VAL A 84 -3.65 2.59 -7.42
C VAL A 84 -2.47 2.37 -6.46
N VAL A 85 -2.72 2.41 -5.15
CA VAL A 85 -1.65 2.32 -4.14
C VAL A 85 -1.68 0.96 -3.44
N VAL A 86 -0.65 0.14 -3.64
CA VAL A 86 -0.46 -1.13 -2.93
C VAL A 86 0.39 -0.85 -1.68
N ILE A 87 -0.08 -1.28 -0.51
CA ILE A 87 0.53 -0.92 0.77
C ILE A 87 0.86 -2.15 1.60
N GLY A 88 2.13 -2.48 1.62
CA GLY A 88 2.78 -3.43 2.51
C GLY A 88 3.12 -2.81 3.85
N GLY A 89 2.61 -3.45 4.90
CA GLY A 89 2.75 -3.02 6.28
C GLY A 89 1.55 -3.38 7.13
N CYS A 90 1.72 -3.34 8.44
CA CYS A 90 0.66 -3.66 9.39
C CYS A 90 -0.41 -2.56 9.45
N HIS A 91 -1.68 -2.96 9.51
CA HIS A 91 -2.84 -2.15 9.89
C HIS A 91 -3.13 -0.93 9.01
N ASN A 92 -2.45 -0.74 7.88
CA ASN A 92 -2.66 0.42 7.01
C ASN A 92 -4.10 0.51 6.48
N ALA A 93 -4.80 -0.63 6.38
CA ALA A 93 -6.21 -0.71 5.99
C ALA A 93 -7.15 -1.05 7.16
N MET A 94 -6.80 -0.75 8.41
CA MET A 94 -7.67 -0.93 9.59
C MET A 94 -8.90 -0.01 9.53
N TYR A 95 -9.90 -0.37 8.72
CA TYR A 95 -11.05 0.48 8.38
C TYR A 95 -12.06 0.66 9.52
N ASN A 96 -11.93 -0.07 10.63
CA ASN A 96 -12.78 0.05 11.81
C ASN A 96 -12.25 1.05 12.86
N ILE A 97 -11.27 1.88 12.50
CA ILE A 97 -10.75 2.95 13.36
C ILE A 97 -11.68 4.18 13.38
N SER A 98 -11.75 4.85 14.53
CA SER A 98 -12.39 6.17 14.66
C SER A 98 -11.75 6.99 15.78
N ILE A 99 -11.97 8.32 15.76
CA ILE A 99 -11.27 9.29 16.60
C ILE A 99 -11.34 8.94 18.10
N LEU A 100 -12.56 8.82 18.66
CA LEU A 100 -12.72 8.68 20.11
C LEU A 100 -12.19 7.34 20.66
N PRO A 101 -12.47 6.17 20.04
CA PRO A 101 -11.87 4.91 20.47
C PRO A 101 -10.34 4.88 20.32
N ALA A 102 -9.80 5.41 19.22
CA ALA A 102 -8.35 5.52 19.01
C ALA A 102 -7.67 6.34 20.12
N MET A 103 -8.26 7.49 20.49
CA MET A 103 -7.75 8.33 21.58
C MET A 103 -7.84 7.66 22.96
N LYS A 104 -8.82 6.78 23.18
CA LYS A 104 -8.98 6.06 24.44
C LYS A 104 -7.99 4.91 24.58
N ASP A 105 -7.56 4.29 23.47
CA ASP A 105 -6.57 3.22 23.45
C ASP A 105 -5.13 3.75 23.52
N LYS A 106 -4.76 4.27 24.70
CA LYS A 106 -3.40 4.77 24.96
C LYS A 106 -2.32 3.68 24.89
N SER A 107 -2.69 2.43 25.16
CA SER A 107 -1.79 1.27 25.03
C SER A 107 -1.51 0.89 23.58
N GLY A 108 -2.37 1.30 22.64
CA GLY A 108 -2.31 0.86 21.25
C GLY A 108 -2.69 -0.62 21.06
N ALA A 109 -3.36 -1.24 22.04
CA ALA A 109 -3.63 -2.67 22.06
C ALA A 109 -4.77 -3.09 21.11
N THR A 110 -5.62 -2.14 20.69
CA THR A 110 -6.79 -2.41 19.85
C THR A 110 -6.71 -1.63 18.54
N TYR A 111 -6.31 -0.37 18.60
CA TYR A 111 -6.31 0.55 17.47
C TYR A 111 -4.91 0.91 16.99
N PHE A 112 -3.84 0.47 17.68
CA PHE A 112 -2.45 0.66 17.21
C PHE A 112 -2.07 2.12 16.88
N THR A 113 -2.77 3.07 17.49
CA THR A 113 -2.55 4.52 17.34
C THR A 113 -1.99 5.18 18.59
N TYR A 114 -1.85 4.41 19.68
CA TYR A 114 -1.26 4.87 20.94
C TYR A 114 -1.89 6.17 21.47
N GLY A 115 -3.22 6.27 21.39
CA GLY A 115 -3.97 7.45 21.83
C GLY A 115 -4.02 8.61 20.84
N LEU A 116 -3.46 8.47 19.63
CA LEU A 116 -3.57 9.50 18.59
C LEU A 116 -4.97 9.48 17.95
N PRO A 117 -5.55 10.64 17.61
CA PRO A 117 -6.84 10.71 16.92
C PRO A 117 -6.73 10.18 15.49
N GLY A 118 -7.23 8.98 15.26
CA GLY A 118 -7.32 8.36 13.94
C GLY A 118 -8.73 8.43 13.37
N PRO A 119 -9.07 9.39 12.49
CA PRO A 119 -10.41 9.47 11.92
C PRO A 119 -10.72 8.30 11.00
N VAL A 120 -9.72 7.87 10.22
CA VAL A 120 -9.76 6.71 9.32
C VAL A 120 -8.33 6.16 9.16
N CYS A 121 -8.18 4.99 8.55
CA CYS A 121 -6.88 4.36 8.30
C CYS A 121 -6.11 4.99 7.12
N PHE A 122 -4.82 4.71 7.06
CA PHE A 122 -3.86 5.21 6.07
C PHE A 122 -4.33 4.96 4.63
N SER A 123 -4.70 3.72 4.30
CA SER A 123 -5.16 3.34 2.97
C SER A 123 -6.43 4.10 2.60
N TRP A 124 -7.43 4.16 3.49
CA TRP A 124 -8.68 4.88 3.19
C TRP A 124 -8.49 6.39 3.09
N TRP A 125 -7.61 6.98 3.91
CA TRP A 125 -7.31 8.42 3.86
C TRP A 125 -6.70 8.85 2.52
N LEU A 126 -5.93 7.98 1.85
CA LEU A 126 -5.45 8.25 0.49
C LEU A 126 -6.61 8.31 -0.51
N VAL A 127 -7.58 7.38 -0.42
CA VAL A 127 -8.70 7.26 -1.37
C VAL A 127 -9.68 8.43 -1.22
N ILE A 128 -9.99 8.85 0.00
CA ILE A 128 -10.95 9.96 0.24
C ILE A 128 -10.29 11.34 0.26
N LYS A 129 -8.99 11.43 0.00
CA LYS A 129 -8.27 12.69 0.04
C LYS A 129 -8.84 13.65 -1.03
N PRO A 130 -9.27 14.88 -0.66
CA PRO A 130 -9.71 15.84 -1.66
C PRO A 130 -8.54 16.32 -2.52
N TYR A 131 -8.84 16.62 -3.80
CA TYR A 131 -7.92 17.19 -4.79
C TYR A 131 -6.65 16.36 -5.04
N GLY A 132 -6.75 15.03 -5.03
CA GLY A 132 -5.64 14.13 -5.32
C GLY A 132 -5.79 12.80 -4.58
N GLY A 133 -4.67 12.28 -4.06
CA GLY A 133 -4.65 11.03 -3.31
C GLY A 133 -4.52 9.82 -4.21
N ALA A 134 -5.27 8.77 -3.91
CA ALA A 134 -5.32 7.52 -4.66
C ALA A 134 -6.71 7.30 -5.26
N ILE A 135 -6.78 6.60 -6.40
CA ILE A 135 -8.08 6.20 -6.99
C ILE A 135 -8.60 4.90 -6.34
N ALA A 136 -7.66 4.09 -5.85
CA ALA A 136 -7.90 2.93 -5.01
C ALA A 136 -6.62 2.61 -4.21
N SER A 137 -6.77 1.85 -3.14
CA SER A 137 -5.62 1.37 -2.37
C SER A 137 -5.86 -0.03 -1.83
N THR A 138 -4.80 -0.76 -1.54
CA THR A 138 -4.86 -1.99 -0.73
C THR A 138 -4.21 -1.77 0.63
N GLY A 139 -4.27 -2.78 1.48
CA GLY A 139 -3.45 -2.85 2.69
C GLY A 139 -3.96 -3.91 3.66
N CYS A 140 -3.17 -4.18 4.69
CA CYS A 140 -3.55 -5.10 5.76
C CYS A 140 -4.48 -4.43 6.78
N THR A 141 -5.58 -5.11 7.13
CA THR A 141 -6.52 -4.66 8.19
C THR A 141 -5.97 -4.91 9.61
N GLY A 142 -5.06 -5.87 9.71
CA GLY A 142 -4.32 -6.39 10.86
C GLY A 142 -2.82 -6.43 10.55
N TYR A 143 -2.08 -7.40 11.07
CA TYR A 143 -0.65 -7.57 10.79
C TYR A 143 -0.36 -7.90 9.33
N GLY A 144 0.59 -7.21 8.71
CA GLY A 144 1.23 -7.67 7.47
C GLY A 144 2.30 -8.69 7.84
N MET A 145 2.13 -9.94 7.42
CA MET A 145 3.04 -11.04 7.76
C MET A 145 4.00 -11.30 6.60
N GLY A 146 5.21 -11.74 6.94
CA GLY A 146 6.24 -12.18 6.01
C GLY A 146 7.27 -13.05 6.73
N TYR A 147 7.94 -13.92 5.97
CA TYR A 147 9.07 -14.69 6.47
C TYR A 147 10.35 -13.86 6.44
N GLU A 148 11.14 -13.95 7.52
CA GLU A 148 12.42 -13.26 7.60
C GLU A 148 13.33 -13.69 6.42
N GLY A 149 13.91 -12.71 5.75
CA GLY A 149 14.78 -12.95 4.59
C GLY A 149 14.05 -13.26 3.28
N ASN A 150 12.71 -13.39 3.27
CA ASN A 150 11.92 -13.53 2.05
C ASN A 150 10.96 -12.34 1.86
N PRO A 151 11.32 -11.34 1.03
CA PRO A 151 10.48 -10.17 0.79
C PRO A 151 9.18 -10.47 0.04
N VAL A 152 9.10 -11.63 -0.64
CA VAL A 152 7.91 -12.05 -1.40
C VAL A 152 7.37 -13.32 -0.75
N SER A 153 6.80 -13.14 0.44
CA SER A 153 6.11 -14.19 1.18
C SER A 153 4.87 -13.65 1.86
N LEU A 154 3.86 -14.50 2.05
CA LEU A 154 2.64 -14.19 2.80
C LEU A 154 1.96 -12.90 2.28
N SER A 155 1.95 -11.81 3.06
CA SER A 155 1.31 -10.56 2.63
C SER A 155 2.02 -9.91 1.43
N GLY A 156 3.35 -9.86 1.45
CA GLY A 156 4.14 -9.32 0.33
C GLY A 156 4.02 -10.14 -0.96
N GLU A 157 3.66 -11.42 -0.83
CA GLU A 157 3.35 -12.26 -1.99
C GLU A 157 1.99 -11.93 -2.60
N LEU A 158 0.95 -11.69 -1.79
CA LEU A 158 -0.34 -11.21 -2.30
C LEU A 158 -0.18 -9.88 -3.06
N GLU A 159 0.63 -8.98 -2.52
CA GLU A 159 0.96 -7.68 -3.13
C GLU A 159 1.75 -7.84 -4.44
N SER A 160 2.75 -8.72 -4.46
CA SER A 160 3.49 -9.06 -5.68
C SER A 160 2.60 -9.74 -6.73
N ASN A 161 1.72 -10.63 -6.29
CA ASN A 161 0.77 -11.35 -7.15
C ASN A 161 -0.24 -10.39 -7.77
N PHE A 162 -0.63 -9.30 -7.10
CA PHE A 162 -1.45 -8.23 -7.68
C PHE A 162 -0.82 -7.69 -8.97
N PHE A 163 0.46 -7.34 -8.92
CA PHE A 163 1.20 -6.81 -10.07
C PHE A 163 1.48 -7.89 -11.13
N TYR A 164 1.66 -9.15 -10.71
CA TYR A 164 1.76 -10.28 -11.61
C TYR A 164 0.49 -10.43 -12.45
N GLU A 165 -0.68 -10.41 -11.81
CA GLU A 165 -1.98 -10.63 -12.45
C GLU A 165 -2.35 -9.53 -13.42
N ILE A 166 -1.92 -8.29 -13.17
CA ILE A 166 -2.04 -7.19 -14.15
C ILE A 166 -1.24 -7.53 -15.41
N GLY A 167 0.00 -7.98 -15.25
CA GLY A 167 0.85 -8.43 -16.36
C GLY A 167 0.29 -9.60 -17.17
N HIS A 168 -0.60 -10.39 -16.56
CA HIS A 168 -1.19 -11.61 -17.14
C HIS A 168 -2.68 -11.45 -17.48
N GLY A 169 -3.12 -10.21 -17.70
CA GLY A 169 -4.41 -9.93 -18.35
C GLY A 169 -5.57 -9.66 -17.38
N SER A 170 -5.30 -9.30 -16.12
CA SER A 170 -6.33 -8.70 -15.27
C SER A 170 -6.64 -7.28 -15.73
N THR A 171 -7.91 -7.00 -16.02
CA THR A 171 -8.37 -5.75 -16.64
C THR A 171 -8.99 -4.76 -15.66
N ASN A 172 -9.38 -5.20 -14.45
CA ASN A 172 -9.91 -4.34 -13.40
C ASN A 172 -9.34 -4.71 -12.03
N LEU A 173 -9.58 -3.83 -11.04
CA LEU A 173 -9.06 -3.99 -9.68
C LEU A 173 -9.53 -5.27 -8.98
N ALA A 174 -10.81 -5.59 -9.04
CA ALA A 174 -11.34 -6.81 -8.44
C ALA A 174 -10.70 -8.06 -9.02
N GLN A 175 -10.47 -8.08 -10.33
CA GLN A 175 -9.84 -9.21 -11.00
C GLN A 175 -8.38 -9.36 -10.59
N ALA A 176 -7.60 -8.27 -10.57
CA ALA A 176 -6.20 -8.31 -10.13
C ALA A 176 -6.07 -8.75 -8.65
N HIS A 177 -6.92 -8.21 -7.77
CA HIS A 177 -6.92 -8.57 -6.34
C HIS A 177 -7.36 -10.01 -6.09
N SER A 178 -8.51 -10.42 -6.66
CA SER A 178 -9.03 -11.78 -6.45
C SER A 178 -8.18 -12.87 -7.10
N ARG A 179 -7.53 -12.59 -8.24
CA ARG A 179 -6.62 -13.55 -8.87
C ARG A 179 -5.29 -13.63 -8.13
N ALA A 180 -4.80 -12.54 -7.54
CA ALA A 180 -3.62 -12.59 -6.71
C ALA A 180 -3.81 -13.55 -5.51
N ILE A 181 -5.01 -13.51 -4.90
CA ILE A 181 -5.42 -14.46 -3.86
C ILE A 181 -5.55 -15.88 -4.43
N GLN A 182 -6.17 -16.07 -5.60
CA GLN A 182 -6.30 -17.41 -6.21
C GLN A 182 -4.93 -18.04 -6.53
N LYS A 183 -3.98 -17.25 -7.02
CA LYS A 183 -2.61 -17.68 -7.28
C LYS A 183 -1.93 -18.12 -5.98
N PHE A 184 -2.02 -17.30 -4.93
CA PHE A 184 -1.50 -17.65 -3.61
C PHE A 184 -2.11 -18.97 -3.08
N ILE A 185 -3.43 -19.14 -3.20
CA ILE A 185 -4.14 -20.38 -2.81
C ILE A 185 -3.66 -21.59 -3.63
N ALA A 186 -3.29 -21.40 -4.88
CA ALA A 186 -2.88 -22.48 -5.77
C ALA A 186 -1.43 -22.93 -5.57
N GLU A 187 -0.57 -22.05 -5.04
CA GLU A 187 0.88 -22.28 -4.93
C GLU A 187 1.33 -22.60 -3.51
N GLU A 188 0.58 -22.17 -2.49
CA GLU A 188 0.95 -22.32 -1.09
C GLU A 188 0.07 -23.34 -0.33
N GLU A 189 0.62 -23.95 0.72
CA GLU A 189 -0.16 -24.75 1.67
C GLU A 189 -0.94 -23.82 2.61
N ILE A 190 -2.27 -23.89 2.60
CA ILE A 190 -3.12 -22.96 3.35
C ILE A 190 -3.27 -23.40 4.81
N GLY A 191 -2.34 -22.92 5.64
CA GLY A 191 -2.40 -22.96 7.08
C GLY A 191 -3.13 -21.75 7.69
N GLN A 192 -3.01 -21.61 9.01
CA GLN A 192 -3.66 -20.52 9.74
C GLN A 192 -3.10 -19.13 9.37
N ILE A 193 -1.79 -19.03 9.12
CA ILE A 193 -1.11 -17.76 8.81
C ILE A 193 -1.47 -17.31 7.39
N GLU A 194 -1.49 -18.24 6.45
CA GLU A 194 -1.85 -18.03 5.05
C GLU A 194 -3.31 -17.60 4.93
N ALA A 195 -4.22 -18.33 5.60
CA ALA A 195 -5.63 -17.96 5.69
C ALA A 195 -5.82 -16.57 6.34
N PHE A 196 -5.04 -16.26 7.38
CA PHE A 196 -5.03 -14.93 7.98
C PHE A 196 -4.61 -13.87 6.95
N CYS A 197 -3.50 -14.04 6.22
CA CYS A 197 -3.05 -13.08 5.21
C CYS A 197 -4.11 -12.82 4.12
N ILE A 198 -4.75 -13.88 3.62
CA ILE A 198 -5.82 -13.78 2.61
C ILE A 198 -6.99 -12.94 3.13
N THR A 199 -7.48 -13.22 4.33
CA THR A 199 -8.64 -12.51 4.92
C THR A 199 -8.32 -11.09 5.36
N ASN A 200 -7.03 -10.82 5.59
CA ASN A 200 -6.52 -9.58 6.15
C ASN A 200 -6.24 -8.49 5.08
N TRP A 201 -5.98 -8.89 3.83
CA TRP A 201 -5.58 -7.97 2.77
C TRP A 201 -6.78 -7.37 2.02
N ALA A 202 -7.11 -6.13 2.36
CA ALA A 202 -8.30 -5.44 1.86
C ALA A 202 -8.03 -4.61 0.60
N LEU A 203 -9.03 -4.54 -0.28
CA LEU A 203 -9.11 -3.58 -1.39
C LEU A 203 -10.09 -2.46 -1.02
N LEU A 204 -9.65 -1.21 -1.12
CA LEU A 204 -10.45 -0.01 -0.84
C LEU A 204 -10.54 0.85 -2.10
N GLY A 205 -11.76 1.15 -2.54
CA GLY A 205 -12.03 1.88 -3.78
C GLY A 205 -13.14 1.20 -4.59
N ASP A 206 -13.31 1.60 -5.86
CA ASP A 206 -14.26 0.94 -6.76
C ASP A 206 -13.65 -0.37 -7.29
N PRO A 207 -14.17 -1.55 -6.90
CA PRO A 207 -13.65 -2.84 -7.39
C PRO A 207 -13.80 -3.00 -8.91
N SER A 208 -14.74 -2.29 -9.55
CA SER A 208 -14.98 -2.34 -11.00
C SER A 208 -14.07 -1.41 -11.82
N LEU A 209 -13.18 -0.65 -11.17
CA LEU A 209 -12.26 0.27 -11.84
C LEU A 209 -11.42 -0.47 -12.89
N MET A 210 -11.57 -0.05 -14.14
CA MET A 210 -10.81 -0.58 -15.27
C MET A 210 -9.38 -0.02 -15.28
N LEU A 211 -8.41 -0.92 -15.26
CA LEU A 211 -7.00 -0.57 -15.42
C LEU A 211 -6.76 -0.13 -16.87
N GLY A 212 -6.19 1.06 -17.05
CA GLY A 212 -6.04 1.69 -18.36
C GLY A 212 -7.23 2.54 -18.81
N GLY A 213 -8.29 2.62 -18.00
CA GLY A 213 -9.46 3.48 -18.23
C GLY A 213 -10.57 2.82 -19.05
N TYR A 214 -11.58 3.62 -19.38
CA TYR A 214 -12.75 3.20 -20.16
C TYR A 214 -12.65 3.75 -21.58
N SER A 215 -13.10 2.98 -22.57
CA SER A 215 -13.22 3.47 -23.95
C SER A 215 -14.17 4.66 -23.99
N SER A 216 -13.70 5.77 -24.58
CA SER A 216 -14.49 6.96 -24.89
C SER A 216 -15.42 6.76 -26.07
#